data_AF-A0A7U9SEW2-F1
#
_entry.id   AF-A0A7U9SEW2-F1
#
_cell.length_a   1.000
_cell.length_b   1.000
_cell.length_c   1.000
_cell.angle_alpha   90.00
_cell.angle_beta   90.00
_cell.angle_gamma   90.00
#
_symmetry.space_group_name_H-M   'P 1'
#
loop_
_entity.id
_entity.type
_entity.pdbx_description
1 polymer ?
#
loop_
_entity_poly.entity_id
_entity_poly.type
_entity_poly.pdbx_seq_one_letter_code
_entity_poly.pdbx_strand_id
1 'polypeptide(L)'
;MNRNELPIDRQDILENVKMLENMSDEDVSEDLFKEFLETYMKLFGTLRRITDNHIVDEDELIEYGISESPFGKKVSKIFSTSQALTGFGAAVGKMKDLDIIKSLTDVSGIVDKLEEKNEGYTWMMELLSKLDRIKGSSKKIGNAQRMFFQYFYRELLNVESDSYLNLDAAVQNGYKKYYSQVI
;
A
#
# COMPACT_ATOMS: atom_id res chain seq x y z
N MET A 1 -10.01 -14.14 -26.53
CA MET A 1 -8.67 -13.60 -26.20
C MET A 1 -8.86 -12.52 -25.17
N ASN A 2 -8.71 -12.84 -23.88
CA ASN A 2 -8.79 -11.85 -22.80
C ASN A 2 -7.44 -11.14 -22.71
N ARG A 3 -7.37 -9.91 -23.20
CA ARG A 3 -6.22 -9.03 -22.99
C ARG A 3 -6.42 -8.31 -21.65
N ASN A 4 -6.04 -8.96 -20.54
CA ASN A 4 -5.91 -8.27 -19.26
C ASN A 4 -4.49 -7.71 -19.17
N GLU A 5 -4.36 -6.41 -19.42
CA GLU A 5 -3.09 -5.67 -19.33
C GLU A 5 -2.72 -5.30 -17.88
N LEU A 6 -3.58 -5.64 -16.90
CA LEU A 6 -3.33 -5.44 -15.48
C LEU A 6 -3.11 -6.78 -14.75
N PRO A 7 -2.11 -6.86 -13.84
CA PRO A 7 -1.84 -8.06 -13.04
C PRO A 7 -2.87 -8.32 -11.92
N ILE A 8 -3.94 -7.53 -11.83
CA ILE A 8 -5.01 -7.62 -10.82
C ILE A 8 -6.35 -7.78 -11.55
N ASP A 9 -7.17 -8.73 -11.11
CA ASP A 9 -8.52 -8.92 -11.64
C ASP A 9 -9.41 -7.73 -11.24
N ARG A 10 -10.18 -7.18 -12.20
CA ARG A 10 -11.18 -6.14 -11.94
C ARG A 10 -12.13 -6.56 -10.82
N GLN A 11 -12.44 -7.85 -10.72
CA GLN A 11 -13.30 -8.40 -9.68
C GLN A 11 -12.70 -8.21 -8.27
N ASP A 12 -11.41 -8.45 -8.10
CA ASP A 12 -10.70 -8.25 -6.82
C ASP A 12 -10.72 -6.77 -6.41
N ILE A 13 -10.59 -5.85 -7.37
CA ILE A 13 -10.65 -4.41 -7.12
C ILE A 13 -12.07 -4.02 -6.69
N LEU A 14 -13.08 -4.50 -7.41
CA LEU A 14 -14.50 -4.25 -7.10
C LEU A 14 -14.88 -4.76 -5.70
N GLU A 15 -14.36 -5.91 -5.26
CA GLU A 15 -14.60 -6.39 -3.89
C GLU A 15 -14.02 -5.44 -2.83
N ASN A 16 -12.82 -4.89 -3.03
CA ASN A 16 -12.26 -3.92 -2.07
C ASN A 16 -13.07 -2.62 -2.05
N VAL A 17 -13.55 -2.16 -3.20
CA VAL A 17 -14.38 -0.95 -3.28
C VAL A 17 -15.74 -1.19 -2.62
N LYS A 18 -16.35 -2.35 -2.82
CA LYS A 18 -17.59 -2.74 -2.12
C LYS A 18 -17.43 -2.78 -0.61
N MET A 19 -16.25 -3.13 -0.09
CA MET A 19 -15.99 -3.05 1.36
C MET A 19 -15.94 -1.61 1.89
N LEU A 20 -15.73 -0.59 1.04
CA LEU A 20 -15.80 0.82 1.41
C LEU A 20 -17.25 1.34 1.52
N GLU A 21 -18.23 0.54 1.07
CA GLU A 21 -19.66 0.86 1.05
C GLU A 21 -20.46 -0.09 1.95
N ASN A 22 -20.86 0.39 3.13
CA ASN A 22 -22.06 -0.14 3.78
C ASN A 22 -23.30 0.50 3.13
N MET A 23 -23.82 -0.18 2.10
CA MET A 23 -25.17 -0.07 1.49
C MET A 23 -25.52 1.06 0.48
N SER A 24 -26.27 0.59 -0.54
CA SER A 24 -27.25 1.21 -1.47
C SER A 24 -26.81 2.03 -2.70
N ASP A 25 -27.25 1.49 -3.86
CA ASP A 25 -27.44 2.07 -5.20
C ASP A 25 -26.27 2.07 -6.20
N GLU A 26 -26.51 1.42 -7.34
CA GLU A 26 -25.52 1.01 -8.36
C GLU A 26 -24.72 2.17 -9.00
N ASP A 27 -25.25 3.40 -9.00
CA ASP A 27 -24.58 4.60 -9.51
C ASP A 27 -23.46 5.14 -8.57
N VAL A 28 -23.57 4.90 -7.26
CA VAL A 28 -22.54 5.31 -6.29
C VAL A 28 -21.27 4.46 -6.46
N SER A 29 -21.44 3.21 -6.91
CA SER A 29 -20.36 2.23 -6.99
C SER A 29 -19.33 2.52 -8.08
N GLU A 30 -19.74 3.10 -9.22
CA GLU A 30 -18.82 3.42 -10.31
C GLU A 30 -17.99 4.67 -10.00
N ASP A 31 -18.63 5.71 -9.46
CA ASP A 31 -17.94 6.93 -9.04
C ASP A 31 -16.98 6.66 -7.88
N LEU A 32 -17.40 5.89 -6.87
CA LEU A 32 -16.51 5.53 -5.77
C LEU A 32 -15.34 4.66 -6.22
N PHE A 33 -15.57 3.73 -7.16
CA PHE A 33 -14.51 2.91 -7.73
C PHE A 33 -13.47 3.76 -8.46
N LYS A 34 -13.94 4.73 -9.24
CA LYS A 34 -13.09 5.70 -9.92
C LYS A 34 -12.29 6.54 -8.93
N GLU A 35 -12.95 7.11 -7.91
CA GLU A 35 -12.28 7.89 -6.86
C GLU A 35 -11.21 7.06 -6.13
N PHE A 36 -11.50 5.79 -5.86
CA PHE A 36 -10.57 4.88 -5.19
C PHE A 36 -9.31 4.68 -6.04
N LEU A 37 -9.49 4.38 -7.33
CA LEU A 37 -8.38 4.21 -8.26
C LEU A 37 -7.60 5.50 -8.45
N GLU A 38 -8.27 6.64 -8.60
CA GLU A 38 -7.61 7.95 -8.76
C GLU A 38 -6.77 8.29 -7.52
N THR A 39 -7.30 8.04 -6.32
CA THR A 39 -6.58 8.25 -5.06
C THR A 39 -5.37 7.32 -4.94
N TYR A 40 -5.53 6.04 -5.29
CA TYR A 40 -4.42 5.09 -5.27
C TYR A 40 -3.35 5.41 -6.32
N MET A 41 -3.75 5.80 -7.53
CA MET A 41 -2.84 6.23 -8.60
C MET A 41 -2.10 7.50 -8.22
N LYS A 42 -2.73 8.41 -7.49
CA LYS A 42 -2.08 9.60 -6.92
C LYS A 42 -1.02 9.21 -5.90
N LEU A 43 -1.33 8.31 -4.96
CA LEU A 43 -0.35 7.78 -4.00
C LEU A 43 0.82 7.12 -4.73
N PHE A 44 0.52 6.23 -5.68
CA PHE A 44 1.50 5.57 -6.53
C PHE A 44 2.43 6.55 -7.26
N GLY A 45 1.87 7.58 -7.89
CA GLY A 45 2.65 8.62 -8.58
C GLY A 45 3.55 9.40 -7.62
N THR A 46 3.06 9.68 -6.42
CA THR A 46 3.80 10.39 -5.35
C THR A 46 4.96 9.56 -4.85
N LEU A 47 4.74 8.28 -4.53
CA LEU A 47 5.82 7.37 -4.12
C LEU A 47 6.89 7.23 -5.21
N ARG A 48 6.51 7.20 -6.50
CA ARG A 48 7.46 7.16 -7.61
C ARG A 48 8.32 8.41 -7.70
N ARG A 49 7.77 9.59 -7.40
CA ARG A 49 8.51 10.86 -7.40
C ARG A 49 9.44 10.95 -6.20
N ILE A 50 8.99 10.55 -5.01
CA ILE A 50 9.82 10.49 -3.80
C ILE A 50 11.07 9.63 -4.01
N THR A 51 10.93 8.48 -4.66
CA THR A 51 12.07 7.59 -4.95
C THR A 51 12.84 7.96 -6.22
N ASP A 52 12.47 9.03 -6.92
CA ASP A 52 12.99 9.35 -8.27
C ASP A 52 13.01 8.15 -9.24
N ASN A 53 11.94 7.35 -9.23
CA ASN A 53 11.83 6.10 -9.99
C ASN A 53 12.98 5.08 -9.80
N HIS A 54 13.64 5.09 -8.63
CA HIS A 54 14.73 4.18 -8.29
C HIS A 54 14.42 2.72 -8.68
N ILE A 55 15.44 2.06 -9.23
CA ILE A 55 15.41 0.65 -9.59
C ILE A 55 16.46 -0.06 -8.74
N VAL A 56 15.99 -0.97 -7.91
CA VAL A 56 16.83 -1.76 -7.01
C VAL A 56 17.79 -2.64 -7.80
N ASP A 57 19.07 -2.51 -7.51
CA ASP A 57 20.13 -3.34 -8.08
C ASP A 57 20.50 -4.54 -7.17
N GLU A 58 21.49 -5.32 -7.58
CA GLU A 58 21.89 -6.53 -6.85
C GLU A 58 22.70 -6.21 -5.58
N ASP A 59 23.52 -5.17 -5.61
CA ASP A 59 24.36 -4.77 -4.47
C ASP A 59 23.47 -4.29 -3.31
N GLU A 60 22.42 -3.52 -3.63
CA GLU A 60 21.41 -3.08 -2.66
C GLU A 60 20.62 -4.24 -2.06
N LEU A 61 20.29 -5.28 -2.85
CA LEU A 61 19.63 -6.47 -2.31
C LEU A 61 20.53 -7.20 -1.31
N ILE A 62 21.83 -7.31 -1.62
CA ILE A 62 22.81 -7.93 -0.74
C ILE A 62 22.96 -7.11 0.56
N GLU A 63 23.09 -5.79 0.45
CA GLU A 63 23.25 -4.88 1.60
C GLU A 63 22.06 -5.00 2.58
N TYR A 64 20.84 -5.05 2.06
CA TYR A 64 19.63 -5.14 2.88
C TYR A 64 19.24 -6.59 3.25
N GLY A 65 20.04 -7.59 2.83
CA GLY A 65 19.78 -9.00 3.08
C GLY A 65 18.48 -9.51 2.47
N ILE A 66 18.11 -9.01 1.30
CA ILE A 66 16.88 -9.35 0.56
C ILE A 66 17.19 -10.48 -0.43
N SER A 67 16.32 -11.48 -0.53
CA SER A 67 16.49 -12.55 -1.51
C SER A 67 16.57 -12.06 -2.96
N GLU A 68 17.24 -12.81 -3.85
CA GLU A 68 17.44 -12.49 -5.27
C GLU A 68 16.13 -12.26 -6.06
N SER A 69 15.01 -12.72 -5.50
CA SER A 69 13.66 -12.51 -6.04
C SER A 69 12.84 -11.63 -5.07
N PRO A 70 13.12 -10.31 -5.04
CA PRO A 70 12.40 -9.37 -4.20
C PRO A 70 10.96 -9.21 -4.68
N PHE A 71 10.09 -8.72 -3.80
CA PHE A 71 8.67 -8.48 -4.10
C PHE A 71 8.46 -7.58 -5.35
N GLY A 72 9.35 -6.61 -5.56
CA GLY A 72 9.44 -5.85 -6.79
C GLY A 72 10.64 -4.90 -6.76
N LYS A 73 11.35 -4.75 -7.89
CA LYS A 73 12.59 -3.93 -7.96
C LYS A 73 12.37 -2.42 -8.08
N LYS A 74 11.13 -1.92 -8.02
CA LYS A 74 10.81 -0.48 -8.06
C LYS A 74 9.40 -0.23 -7.57
N VAL A 75 9.10 1.00 -7.15
CA VAL A 75 7.74 1.42 -6.72
C VAL A 75 6.67 0.95 -7.70
N SER A 76 6.93 1.11 -9.00
CA SER A 76 5.93 0.76 -10.01
C SER A 76 5.60 -0.73 -10.07
N LYS A 77 6.49 -1.60 -9.60
CA LYS A 77 6.30 -3.06 -9.56
C LYS A 77 5.73 -3.51 -8.22
N ILE A 78 6.09 -2.85 -7.12
CA ILE A 78 5.60 -3.16 -5.77
C ILE A 78 4.12 -2.77 -5.67
N PHE A 79 3.79 -1.52 -6.02
CA PHE A 79 2.48 -0.95 -5.79
C PHE A 79 1.48 -1.22 -6.93
N SER A 80 1.88 -1.90 -8.01
CA SER A 80 0.93 -2.44 -8.99
C SER A 80 0.39 -3.82 -8.61
N THR A 81 0.76 -4.36 -7.45
CA THR A 81 0.36 -5.71 -7.03
C THR A 81 -1.01 -5.72 -6.36
N SER A 82 -1.71 -6.87 -6.44
CA SER A 82 -3.02 -7.04 -5.80
C SER A 82 -2.92 -6.90 -4.28
N GLN A 83 -1.83 -7.38 -3.66
CA GLN A 83 -1.58 -7.26 -2.22
C GLN A 83 -1.49 -5.80 -1.78
N ALA A 84 -0.75 -4.96 -2.52
CA ALA A 84 -0.63 -3.54 -2.22
C ALA A 84 -1.96 -2.80 -2.40
N LEU A 85 -2.70 -3.08 -3.47
CA LEU A 85 -3.98 -2.43 -3.74
C LEU A 85 -5.08 -2.83 -2.74
N THR A 86 -5.22 -4.13 -2.48
CA THR A 86 -6.19 -4.67 -1.51
C THR A 86 -5.86 -4.23 -0.08
N GLY A 87 -4.58 -4.13 0.26
CA GLY A 87 -4.13 -3.57 1.54
C GLY A 87 -4.52 -2.09 1.70
N PHE A 88 -4.42 -1.31 0.63
CA PHE A 88 -4.85 0.10 0.62
C PHE A 88 -6.36 0.23 0.83
N GLY A 89 -7.17 -0.55 0.09
CA GLY A 89 -8.63 -0.59 0.29
C GLY A 89 -9.02 -0.94 1.72
N ALA A 90 -8.41 -1.98 2.30
CA ALA A 90 -8.65 -2.37 3.68
C ALA A 90 -8.21 -1.30 4.71
N ALA A 91 -7.18 -0.50 4.41
CA ALA A 91 -6.72 0.58 5.26
C ALA A 91 -7.68 1.76 5.24
N VAL A 92 -8.05 2.23 4.04
CA VAL A 92 -9.00 3.33 3.84
C VAL A 92 -10.36 2.98 4.43
N GLY A 93 -10.88 1.79 4.14
CA GLY A 93 -12.16 1.32 4.70
C GLY A 93 -12.13 1.33 6.22
N LYS A 94 -11.05 0.81 6.82
CA LYS A 94 -10.90 0.83 8.27
C LYS A 94 -10.80 2.23 8.86
N MET A 95 -10.15 3.17 8.17
CA MET A 95 -10.07 4.56 8.62
C MET A 95 -11.42 5.27 8.51
N LYS A 96 -12.21 4.96 7.47
CA LYS A 96 -13.59 5.45 7.32
C LYS A 96 -14.49 4.91 8.43
N ASP A 97 -14.43 3.61 8.72
CA ASP A 97 -15.19 2.97 9.81
C ASP A 97 -14.87 3.54 11.20
N LEU A 98 -13.67 4.10 11.38
CA LEU A 98 -13.20 4.71 12.62
C LEU A 98 -13.42 6.24 12.65
N ASP A 99 -14.11 6.81 11.67
CA ASP A 99 -14.32 8.26 11.50
C ASP A 99 -13.02 9.10 11.44
N ILE A 100 -11.88 8.46 11.10
CA ILE A 100 -10.58 9.14 10.93
C ILE A 100 -10.57 9.95 9.62
N ILE A 101 -11.19 9.40 8.59
CA ILE A 101 -11.43 10.08 7.30
C ILE A 101 -12.92 10.04 6.99
N LYS A 102 -13.41 11.05 6.29
CA LYS A 102 -14.80 11.11 5.82
C LYS A 102 -14.94 10.63 4.38
N SER A 103 -13.91 10.86 3.56
CA SER A 103 -13.91 10.47 2.14
C SER A 103 -12.51 10.13 1.61
N LEU A 104 -12.47 9.61 0.38
CA LEU A 104 -11.22 9.41 -0.37
C LEU A 104 -10.54 10.75 -0.72
N THR A 105 -11.29 11.85 -0.81
CA THR A 105 -10.74 13.20 -0.98
C THR A 105 -9.83 13.59 0.19
N ASP A 106 -10.19 13.22 1.42
CA ASP A 106 -9.32 13.47 2.59
C ASP A 106 -7.97 12.76 2.41
N VAL A 107 -8.00 11.50 2.00
CA VAL A 107 -6.78 10.71 1.71
C VAL A 107 -5.96 11.36 0.59
N SER A 108 -6.62 11.81 -0.47
CA SER A 108 -5.98 12.51 -1.57
C SER A 108 -5.24 13.77 -1.10
N GLY A 109 -5.83 14.55 -0.19
CA GLY A 109 -5.19 15.74 0.41
C GLY A 109 -4.06 15.42 1.40
N ILE A 110 -4.08 14.23 2.02
CA ILE A 110 -2.97 13.72 2.83
C ILE A 110 -1.79 13.34 1.92
N VAL A 111 -2.06 12.66 0.81
CA VAL A 111 -1.04 12.23 -0.16
C VAL A 111 -0.24 13.41 -0.72
N ASP A 112 -0.89 14.56 -0.96
CA ASP A 112 -0.21 15.79 -1.45
C ASP A 112 0.95 16.24 -0.56
N LYS A 113 0.90 15.91 0.74
CA LYS A 113 1.88 16.34 1.74
C LYS A 113 3.04 15.35 1.91
N LEU A 114 3.01 14.19 1.24
CA LEU A 114 4.05 13.17 1.41
C LEU A 114 5.41 13.65 0.89
N GLU A 115 5.45 14.36 -0.24
CA GLU A 115 6.69 14.89 -0.81
C GLU A 115 7.35 15.97 0.06
N GLU A 116 6.60 16.61 0.95
CA GLU A 116 7.14 17.63 1.85
C GLU A 116 8.00 17.02 2.96
N LYS A 117 7.85 15.73 3.26
CA LYS A 117 8.45 15.06 4.42
C LYS A 117 9.33 13.85 4.08
N ASN A 118 9.37 13.44 2.82
CA ASN A 118 10.05 12.22 2.42
C ASN A 118 10.85 12.45 1.15
N GLU A 119 12.05 11.89 1.13
CA GLU A 119 12.94 11.89 -0.02
C GLU A 119 13.69 10.55 -0.11
N GLY A 120 14.11 10.19 -1.32
CA GLY A 120 14.90 8.99 -1.55
C GLY A 120 14.11 7.68 -1.40
N TYR A 121 14.86 6.59 -1.33
CA TYR A 121 14.33 5.23 -1.50
C TYR A 121 14.62 4.28 -0.33
N THR A 122 15.23 4.75 0.75
CA THR A 122 15.57 3.92 1.93
C THR A 122 14.34 3.23 2.52
N TRP A 123 13.22 3.94 2.66
CA TRP A 123 11.94 3.37 3.11
C TRP A 123 11.48 2.20 2.21
N MET A 124 11.74 2.28 0.90
CA MET A 124 11.37 1.25 -0.06
C MET A 124 12.21 -0.01 0.16
N MET A 125 13.51 0.14 0.43
CA MET A 125 14.41 -0.97 0.75
C MET A 125 14.01 -1.65 2.07
N GLU A 126 13.69 -0.86 3.09
CA GLU A 126 13.16 -1.39 4.34
C GLU A 126 11.85 -2.16 4.14
N LEU A 127 10.93 -1.62 3.33
CA LEU A 127 9.68 -2.27 2.98
C LEU A 127 9.91 -3.62 2.28
N LEU A 128 10.85 -3.67 1.32
CA LEU A 128 11.22 -4.91 0.63
C LEU A 128 11.83 -5.93 1.57
N SER A 129 12.71 -5.52 2.48
CA SER A 129 13.26 -6.40 3.52
C SER A 129 12.16 -7.00 4.40
N LYS A 130 11.14 -6.21 4.79
CA LYS A 130 10.01 -6.74 5.58
C LYS A 130 9.16 -7.72 4.77
N LEU A 131 8.90 -7.43 3.50
CA LEU A 131 8.15 -8.33 2.61
C LEU A 131 8.88 -9.65 2.36
N ASP A 132 10.21 -9.63 2.26
CA ASP A 132 11.02 -10.84 2.10
C ASP A 132 10.99 -11.71 3.36
N ARG A 133 11.04 -11.09 4.55
CA ARG A 133 10.83 -11.80 5.82
C ARG A 133 9.46 -12.46 5.88
N ILE A 134 8.40 -11.76 5.47
CA ILE A 134 7.02 -12.29 5.43
C ILE A 134 6.93 -13.48 4.47
N LYS A 135 7.58 -13.38 3.30
CA LYS A 135 7.65 -14.46 2.31
C LYS A 135 8.30 -15.71 2.91
N GLY A 136 9.35 -15.55 3.71
CA GLY A 136 10.06 -16.66 4.37
C GLY A 136 9.31 -17.28 5.56
N SER A 137 8.48 -16.53 6.28
CA SER A 137 7.86 -16.99 7.54
C SER A 137 6.37 -17.36 7.43
N SER A 138 5.66 -16.96 6.38
CA SER A 138 4.20 -17.11 6.29
C SER A 138 3.75 -18.35 5.52
N LYS A 139 2.77 -19.08 6.06
CA LYS A 139 2.08 -20.20 5.36
C LYS A 139 1.22 -19.72 4.18
N LYS A 140 0.67 -18.50 4.26
CA LYS A 140 -0.17 -17.87 3.22
C LYS A 140 0.39 -16.49 2.89
N ILE A 141 1.44 -16.48 2.08
CA ILE A 141 2.27 -15.30 1.79
C ILE A 141 1.43 -14.11 1.33
N GLY A 142 0.54 -14.29 0.35
CA GLY A 142 -0.28 -13.20 -0.18
C GLY A 142 -1.18 -12.53 0.87
N ASN A 143 -1.79 -13.31 1.77
CA ASN A 143 -2.64 -12.78 2.85
C ASN A 143 -1.80 -11.98 3.86
N ALA A 144 -0.62 -12.50 4.21
CA ALA A 144 0.28 -11.83 5.15
C ALA A 144 0.82 -10.51 4.57
N GLN A 145 1.19 -10.49 3.29
CA GLN A 145 1.61 -9.27 2.61
C GLN A 145 0.48 -8.23 2.54
N ARG A 146 -0.75 -8.65 2.21
CA ARG A 146 -1.94 -7.77 2.24
C ARG A 146 -2.15 -7.13 3.62
N MET A 147 -2.04 -7.93 4.67
CA MET A 147 -2.16 -7.46 6.06
C MET A 147 -1.05 -6.46 6.42
N PHE A 148 0.20 -6.73 6.03
CA PHE A 148 1.28 -5.78 6.23
C PHE A 148 1.04 -4.46 5.49
N PHE A 149 0.64 -4.51 4.21
CA PHE A 149 0.28 -3.30 3.45
C PHE A 149 -0.84 -2.51 4.13
N GLN A 150 -1.88 -3.19 4.62
CA GLN A 150 -2.95 -2.53 5.38
C GLN A 150 -2.41 -1.75 6.58
N TYR A 151 -1.53 -2.35 7.38
CA TYR A 151 -0.92 -1.65 8.52
C TYR A 151 0.00 -0.52 8.08
N PHE A 152 0.82 -0.72 7.05
CA PHE A 152 1.68 0.32 6.47
C PHE A 152 0.86 1.55 6.05
N TYR A 153 -0.23 1.39 5.30
CA TYR A 153 -1.04 2.53 4.87
C TYR A 153 -1.76 3.21 6.04
N ARG A 154 -2.24 2.45 7.03
CA ARG A 154 -2.83 3.04 8.24
C ARG A 154 -1.82 3.87 9.02
N GLU A 155 -0.58 3.39 9.15
CA GLU A 155 0.48 4.15 9.79
C GLU A 155 0.80 5.44 9.03
N LEU A 156 0.86 5.35 7.70
CA LEU A 156 1.26 6.46 6.84
C LEU A 156 0.19 7.55 6.74
N LEU A 157 -1.08 7.16 6.62
CA LEU A 157 -2.18 8.05 6.23
C LEU A 157 -3.08 8.47 7.39
N ASN A 158 -3.04 7.80 8.54
CA ASN A 158 -3.81 8.22 9.71
C ASN A 158 -3.13 9.41 10.40
N VAL A 159 -3.82 10.55 10.52
CA VAL A 159 -3.33 11.75 11.20
C VAL A 159 -3.02 11.53 12.69
N GLU A 160 -3.66 10.54 13.30
CA GLU A 160 -3.46 10.17 14.71
C GLU A 160 -2.30 9.18 14.89
N SER A 161 -1.69 8.69 13.81
CA SER A 161 -0.55 7.78 13.86
C SER A 161 0.74 8.54 14.18
N ASP A 162 1.58 7.96 15.02
CA ASP A 162 2.95 8.43 15.27
C ASP A 162 3.82 8.43 14.00
N SER A 163 3.40 7.67 12.98
CA SER A 163 4.08 7.55 11.68
C SER A 163 3.50 8.46 10.59
N TYR A 164 2.56 9.35 10.93
CA TYR A 164 1.81 10.14 9.96
C TYR A 164 2.74 10.90 8.99
N LEU A 165 2.55 10.64 7.68
CA LEU A 165 3.35 11.18 6.57
C LEU A 165 4.84 10.84 6.60
N ASN A 166 5.30 9.88 7.40
CA ASN A 166 6.69 9.44 7.45
C ASN A 166 6.79 7.99 6.93
N LEU A 167 7.37 7.81 5.74
CA LEU A 167 7.41 6.50 5.07
C LEU A 167 8.25 5.48 5.83
N ASP A 168 9.44 5.87 6.31
CA ASP A 168 10.30 4.98 7.08
C ASP A 168 9.62 4.52 8.37
N ALA A 169 9.06 5.45 9.15
CA ALA A 169 8.35 5.13 10.37
C ALA A 169 7.13 4.24 10.09
N ALA A 170 6.38 4.52 9.02
CA ALA A 170 5.21 3.74 8.64
C ALA A 170 5.57 2.30 8.26
N VAL A 171 6.70 2.08 7.57
CA VAL A 171 7.21 0.74 7.27
C VAL A 171 7.55 0.00 8.56
N GLN A 172 8.30 0.62 9.47
CA GLN A 172 8.72 -0.04 10.70
C GLN A 172 7.54 -0.35 11.63
N ASN A 173 6.67 0.63 11.88
CA ASN A 173 5.54 0.46 12.79
C ASN A 173 4.44 -0.40 12.18
N GLY A 174 4.23 -0.32 10.86
CA GLY A 174 3.33 -1.20 10.13
C GLY A 174 3.76 -2.66 10.24
N TYR A 175 5.06 -2.92 10.13
CA TYR A 175 5.61 -4.27 10.30
C TYR A 175 5.50 -4.78 11.74
N LYS A 176 5.77 -3.93 12.74
CA LYS A 176 5.57 -4.29 14.16
C LYS A 176 4.12 -4.70 14.44
N LYS A 177 3.15 -3.93 13.91
CA LYS A 177 1.72 -4.25 14.03
C LYS A 177 1.36 -5.55 13.32
N TYR A 178 1.87 -5.78 12.11
CA TYR A 178 1.71 -7.07 11.43
C TYR A 178 2.26 -8.22 12.30
N TYR A 179 3.49 -8.07 12.79
CA TYR A 179 4.20 -9.12 13.52
C TYR A 179 3.46 -9.49 14.82
N SER A 180 2.91 -8.50 15.54
CA SER A 180 2.14 -8.75 16.78
C SER A 180 0.84 -9.53 16.56
N GLN A 181 0.35 -9.67 15.33
CA GLN A 181 -0.87 -10.42 15.01
C GLN A 181 -0.58 -11.86 14.56
N VAL A 182 0.67 -12.19 14.26
CA VAL A 182 1.07 -13.49 13.68
C VAL A 182 1.97 -14.31 14.60
N ILE A 183 2.28 -13.80 15.79
CA ILE A 183 2.91 -14.53 16.90
C ILE A 183 1.82 -15.14 17.78
#